data_AF-A0A832XYK3-F1
#
_entry.id   AF-A0A832XYK3-F1
#
_cell.length_a   1.000
_cell.length_b   1.000
_cell.length_c   1.000
_cell.angle_alpha   90.00
_cell.angle_beta   90.00
_cell.angle_gamma   90.00
#
_symmetry.space_group_name_H-M   'P 1'
#
loop_
_entity.id
_entity.type
_entity.pdbx_description
1 polymer ?
#
loop_
_entity_poly.entity_id
_entity_poly.type
_entity_poly.pdbx_seq_one_letter_code
_entity_poly.pdbx_strand_id
1 'polypeptide(L)'
;MKLDNKIVVGLLVTILLVVSSFTLVVNAFDPGGPPAAGGIPKVVTGNWEWINYQPTGGSYSPQFDINKDNVQYLEMNWIFPYVNQDAEALGFNLAAQTGSSAPALFVDGIIYIAKNDKSVHAIDAETGEEIWFNDELSKNPDFNTLVAEFPYLQGSRGHVHAMNYYRQFGWLIMSSIPCWLAATNIEDGSLAWEMGPEILCGT
;
A
#
# COMPACT_ATOMS: atom_id res chain seq x y z
N MET A 1 -61.51 -15.40 -15.56
CA MET A 1 -61.09 -14.01 -15.81
C MET A 1 -59.77 -14.07 -16.58
N LYS A 2 -59.76 -13.74 -17.87
CA LYS A 2 -58.51 -13.73 -18.68
C LYS A 2 -57.76 -12.44 -18.35
N LEU A 3 -56.53 -12.53 -17.87
CA LEU A 3 -55.69 -11.35 -17.69
C LEU A 3 -55.37 -10.76 -19.07
N ASP A 4 -55.50 -9.43 -19.20
CA ASP A 4 -55.12 -8.70 -20.40
C ASP A 4 -53.61 -8.85 -20.64
N ASN A 5 -53.23 -9.21 -21.87
CA ASN A 5 -51.84 -9.36 -22.29
C ASN A 5 -50.99 -8.10 -21.99
N LYS A 6 -51.60 -6.90 -22.02
CA LYS A 6 -50.90 -5.66 -21.65
C LYS A 6 -50.54 -5.61 -20.16
N ILE A 7 -51.40 -6.16 -19.29
CA ILE A 7 -51.14 -6.26 -17.85
C ILE A 7 -50.03 -7.28 -17.58
N VAL A 8 -50.03 -8.41 -18.31
CA VAL A 8 -48.98 -9.44 -18.20
C VAL A 8 -47.61 -8.88 -18.62
N VAL A 9 -47.54 -8.18 -19.74
CA VAL A 9 -46.28 -7.56 -20.21
C VAL A 9 -45.80 -6.48 -19.24
N GLY A 10 -46.70 -5.64 -18.73
CA GLY A 10 -46.35 -4.61 -17.74
C GLY A 10 -45.77 -5.21 -16.45
N LEU A 11 -46.35 -6.30 -15.96
CA LEU A 11 -45.84 -7.02 -14.78
C LEU A 11 -44.46 -7.64 -15.04
N LEU A 12 -44.26 -8.26 -16.20
CA LEU A 12 -42.96 -8.86 -16.55
C LEU A 12 -41.85 -7.81 -16.66
N VAL A 13 -42.11 -6.66 -17.29
CA VAL A 13 -41.13 -5.56 -17.38
C VAL A 13 -40.82 -4.99 -16.00
N THR A 14 -41.83 -4.84 -15.13
CA THR A 14 -41.62 -4.35 -13.76
C THR A 14 -40.79 -5.33 -12.94
N ILE A 15 -41.06 -6.63 -13.04
CA ILE A 15 -40.26 -7.67 -12.37
C ILE A 15 -38.82 -7.64 -12.89
N LEU A 16 -38.61 -7.51 -14.21
CA LEU A 16 -37.27 -7.45 -14.78
C LEU A 16 -36.49 -6.22 -14.29
N LEU A 17 -37.15 -5.06 -14.21
CA LEU A 17 -36.55 -3.83 -13.71
C LEU A 17 -36.22 -3.93 -12.22
N VAL A 18 -37.11 -4.50 -11.41
CA VAL A 18 -36.87 -4.74 -9.98
C VAL A 18 -35.72 -5.73 -9.79
N VAL A 19 -35.69 -6.85 -10.51
CA VAL A 19 -34.60 -7.84 -10.42
C VAL A 19 -33.26 -7.23 -10.86
N SER A 20 -33.26 -6.40 -11.91
CA SER A 20 -32.05 -5.72 -12.39
C SER A 20 -31.53 -4.64 -11.43
N SER A 21 -32.41 -3.98 -10.67
CA SER A 21 -32.00 -3.01 -9.66
C SER A 21 -31.50 -3.70 -8.39
N PHE A 22 -31.99 -4.89 -8.05
CA PHE A 22 -31.43 -5.69 -6.95
C PHE A 22 -30.05 -6.30 -7.27
N THR A 23 -29.78 -6.74 -8.51
CA THR A 23 -28.44 -7.26 -8.86
C THR A 23 -27.35 -6.18 -8.91
N LEU A 24 -27.69 -4.93 -9.24
CA LEU A 24 -26.74 -3.81 -9.21
C LEU A 24 -26.40 -3.37 -7.78
N VAL A 25 -27.32 -3.48 -6.82
CA VAL A 25 -27.08 -3.06 -5.43
C VAL A 25 -26.23 -4.08 -4.66
N VAL A 26 -26.37 -5.38 -4.95
CA VAL A 26 -25.59 -6.43 -4.24
C VAL A 26 -24.11 -6.40 -4.61
N ASN A 27 -23.74 -5.92 -5.80
CA ASN A 27 -22.33 -5.70 -6.18
C ASN A 27 -21.81 -4.30 -5.80
N ALA A 28 -22.68 -3.37 -5.42
CA ALA A 28 -22.28 -2.00 -5.04
C ALA A 28 -22.02 -1.84 -3.53
N PHE A 29 -22.39 -2.83 -2.70
CA PHE A 29 -22.28 -2.78 -1.23
C PHE A 29 -21.53 -3.97 -0.60
N ASP A 30 -20.65 -4.65 -1.35
CA ASP A 30 -19.61 -5.48 -0.75
C ASP A 30 -18.25 -4.77 -0.94
N PRO A 31 -17.83 -3.90 0.00
CA PRO A 31 -16.68 -3.03 -0.18
C PRO A 31 -15.33 -3.76 -0.03
N GLY A 32 -15.27 -5.07 -0.27
CA GLY A 32 -14.08 -5.87 0.00
C GLY A 32 -13.71 -5.84 1.49
N GLY A 33 -14.73 -5.72 2.35
CA GLY A 33 -14.56 -5.86 3.79
C GLY A 33 -13.97 -7.23 4.12
N PRO A 34 -13.40 -7.40 5.32
CA PRO A 34 -12.93 -8.71 5.72
C PRO A 34 -14.12 -9.63 5.68
N PRO A 35 -13.97 -10.84 5.11
CA PRO A 35 -14.92 -11.85 5.44
C PRO A 35 -14.98 -11.94 6.97
N ALA A 36 -16.19 -11.88 7.53
CA ALA A 36 -16.42 -12.24 8.91
C ALA A 36 -15.63 -13.53 9.17
N ALA A 37 -14.79 -13.53 10.22
CA ALA A 37 -13.79 -14.55 10.52
C ALA A 37 -14.14 -15.93 9.90
N GLY A 38 -13.55 -16.23 8.73
CA GLY A 38 -13.78 -17.51 8.03
C GLY A 38 -14.23 -17.47 6.57
N GLY A 39 -14.42 -16.32 5.93
CA GLY A 39 -14.59 -16.28 4.47
C GLY A 39 -13.26 -16.20 3.73
N ILE A 40 -13.17 -16.84 2.58
CA ILE A 40 -12.01 -16.83 1.70
C ILE A 40 -12.20 -15.67 0.70
N PRO A 41 -11.23 -14.75 0.53
CA PRO A 41 -11.27 -13.68 -0.47
C PRO A 41 -11.65 -14.22 -1.86
N LYS A 42 -12.64 -13.60 -2.52
CA LYS A 42 -13.17 -14.02 -3.83
C LYS A 42 -12.29 -13.67 -5.04
N VAL A 43 -11.24 -12.88 -4.86
CA VAL A 43 -10.28 -12.55 -5.93
C VAL A 43 -8.87 -12.84 -5.41
N VAL A 44 -8.19 -13.78 -6.05
CA VAL A 44 -6.78 -14.10 -5.81
C VAL A 44 -6.00 -13.45 -6.95
N THR A 45 -5.64 -12.17 -6.81
CA THR A 45 -4.86 -11.45 -7.83
C THR A 45 -3.37 -11.74 -7.77
N GLY A 46 -2.91 -12.34 -6.67
CA GLY A 46 -1.47 -12.45 -6.36
C GLY A 46 -0.90 -11.21 -5.67
N ASN A 47 -1.62 -10.07 -5.69
CA ASN A 47 -1.12 -8.82 -5.16
C ASN A 47 -1.22 -8.69 -3.63
N TRP A 48 -0.33 -7.88 -3.07
CA TRP A 48 -0.33 -7.37 -1.70
C TRP A 48 -0.21 -5.84 -1.75
N GLU A 49 -1.31 -5.17 -2.11
CA GLU A 49 -1.35 -3.72 -2.42
C GLU A 49 -1.48 -2.84 -1.16
N TRP A 50 -1.97 -3.44 -0.07
CA TRP A 50 -2.20 -2.78 1.20
C TRP A 50 -1.17 -3.27 2.20
N ILE A 51 -0.79 -2.43 3.17
CA ILE A 51 0.11 -2.84 4.26
C ILE A 51 -0.28 -4.20 4.88
N ASN A 52 -1.57 -4.46 5.04
CA ASN A 52 -2.12 -5.69 5.63
C ASN A 52 -3.07 -6.43 4.66
N TYR A 53 -2.65 -6.56 3.40
CA TYR A 53 -3.33 -7.26 2.29
C TYR A 53 -4.64 -6.62 1.78
N GLN A 54 -5.52 -6.17 2.67
CA GLN A 54 -6.85 -5.65 2.34
C GLN A 54 -7.16 -4.35 3.09
N PRO A 55 -8.13 -3.53 2.63
CA PRO A 55 -8.42 -2.21 3.21
C PRO A 55 -8.75 -2.23 4.71
N THR A 56 -9.28 -3.33 5.20
CA THR A 56 -9.67 -3.48 6.62
C THR A 56 -8.62 -4.20 7.47
N GLY A 57 -7.46 -4.53 6.89
CA GLY A 57 -6.31 -5.11 7.56
C GLY A 57 -6.50 -6.54 8.08
N GLY A 58 -6.25 -7.53 7.23
CA GLY A 58 -6.40 -8.95 7.60
C GLY A 58 -5.08 -9.73 7.68
N SER A 59 -4.02 -9.22 7.05
CA SER A 59 -2.71 -9.90 6.94
C SER A 59 -2.83 -11.37 6.49
N TYR A 60 -3.84 -11.66 5.67
CA TYR A 60 -4.18 -13.00 5.21
C TYR A 60 -4.11 -13.06 3.68
N SER A 61 -3.23 -13.91 3.15
CA SER A 61 -3.21 -14.23 1.72
C SER A 61 -4.18 -15.39 1.44
N PRO A 62 -5.07 -15.27 0.42
CA PRO A 62 -5.92 -16.37 -0.01
C PRO A 62 -5.20 -17.41 -0.87
N GLN A 63 -3.92 -17.19 -1.20
CA GLN A 63 -3.12 -18.12 -2.00
C GLN A 63 -2.81 -19.38 -1.20
N PHE A 64 -2.79 -20.53 -1.88
CA PHE A 64 -2.60 -21.85 -1.24
C PHE A 64 -1.62 -22.76 -2.00
N ASP A 65 -0.90 -22.21 -2.99
CA ASP A 65 0.12 -22.93 -3.75
C ASP A 65 1.21 -23.47 -2.81
N ILE A 66 1.59 -22.68 -1.81
CA ILE A 66 2.37 -23.11 -0.65
C ILE A 66 1.40 -23.53 0.45
N ASN A 67 1.57 -24.74 0.97
CA ASN A 67 0.71 -25.33 1.99
C ASN A 67 1.49 -26.31 2.89
N LYS A 68 0.80 -26.87 3.89
CA LYS A 68 1.40 -27.77 4.90
C LYS A 68 2.06 -29.03 4.31
N ASP A 69 1.68 -29.43 3.09
CA ASP A 69 2.15 -30.65 2.46
C ASP A 69 3.40 -30.40 1.58
N ASN A 70 3.70 -29.14 1.23
CA ASN A 70 4.84 -28.79 0.37
C ASN A 70 5.79 -27.69 0.90
N VAL A 71 5.45 -26.99 1.99
CA VAL A 71 6.27 -25.87 2.54
C VAL A 71 7.71 -26.27 2.87
N GLN A 72 7.95 -27.55 3.19
CA GLN A 72 9.28 -28.10 3.45
C GLN A 72 10.20 -28.15 2.23
N TYR A 73 9.66 -27.95 1.02
CA TYR A 73 10.42 -27.94 -0.23
C TYR A 73 10.76 -26.53 -0.73
N LEU A 74 10.45 -25.48 0.05
CA LEU A 74 10.80 -24.13 -0.31
C LEU A 74 12.32 -23.95 -0.38
N GLU A 75 12.74 -23.26 -1.42
CA GLU A 75 14.11 -22.78 -1.60
C GLU A 75 14.13 -21.26 -1.73
N MET A 76 15.29 -20.68 -1.42
CA MET A 76 15.51 -19.26 -1.65
C MET A 76 15.59 -19.01 -3.16
N ASN A 77 14.68 -18.19 -3.70
CA ASN A 77 14.71 -17.84 -5.12
C ASN A 77 15.77 -16.76 -5.40
N TRP A 78 15.75 -15.67 -4.63
CA TRP A 78 16.72 -14.57 -4.74
C TRP A 78 16.81 -13.80 -3.42
N ILE A 79 17.86 -12.98 -3.27
CA ILE A 79 18.08 -12.09 -2.12
C ILE A 79 18.41 -10.70 -2.66
N PHE A 80 17.69 -9.68 -2.15
CA PHE A 80 18.00 -8.27 -2.42
C PHE A 80 18.71 -7.64 -1.21
N PRO A 81 20.01 -7.30 -1.30
CA PRO A 81 20.75 -6.72 -0.19
C PRO A 81 20.60 -5.20 -0.12
N TYR A 82 20.20 -4.67 1.04
CA TYR A 82 20.30 -3.23 1.30
C TYR A 82 21.69 -2.86 1.79
N VAL A 83 22.27 -1.82 1.21
CA VAL A 83 23.44 -1.16 1.80
C VAL A 83 22.94 -0.26 2.92
N ASN A 84 23.49 -0.44 4.13
CA ASN A 84 23.27 0.52 5.21
C ASN A 84 23.91 1.83 4.77
N GLN A 85 23.11 2.89 4.61
CA GLN A 85 23.69 4.23 4.52
C GLN A 85 24.40 4.51 5.85
N ASP A 86 25.55 5.18 5.76
CA ASP A 86 26.33 5.55 6.94
C ASP A 86 25.42 6.31 7.91
N ALA A 87 25.10 5.68 9.04
CA ALA A 87 24.20 6.25 10.05
C ALA A 87 24.68 7.63 10.52
N GLU A 88 25.99 7.88 10.42
CA GLU A 88 26.67 9.14 10.72
C GLU A 88 26.34 10.25 9.70
N ALA A 89 26.18 9.92 8.42
CA ALA A 89 25.82 10.88 7.37
C ALA A 89 24.37 11.38 7.50
N LEU A 90 23.51 10.63 8.17
CA LEU A 90 22.12 11.01 8.40
C LEU A 90 21.94 11.92 9.62
N GLY A 91 23.00 12.31 10.36
CA GLY A 91 22.91 13.30 11.44
C GLY A 91 22.03 12.88 12.63
N PHE A 92 21.78 11.57 12.77
CA PHE A 92 20.95 10.97 13.81
C PHE A 92 21.62 9.67 14.26
N ASN A 93 21.41 9.25 15.51
CA ASN A 93 21.82 7.92 15.99
C ASN A 93 20.87 6.83 15.42
N LEU A 94 20.80 6.74 14.09
CA LEU A 94 20.02 5.77 13.30
C LEU A 94 20.73 4.42 13.16
N ALA A 95 21.92 4.25 13.75
CA ALA A 95 22.63 2.96 13.77
C ALA A 95 21.77 1.83 14.36
N ALA A 96 20.73 2.16 15.15
CA ALA A 96 19.78 1.21 15.72
C ALA A 96 18.53 0.92 14.87
N GLN A 97 18.35 1.58 13.70
CA GLN A 97 17.11 1.49 12.90
C GLN A 97 17.37 1.36 11.39
N THR A 98 18.53 0.85 10.98
CA THR A 98 18.77 0.56 9.56
C THR A 98 17.84 -0.55 9.04
N GLY A 99 17.65 -0.62 7.72
CA GLY A 99 16.74 -1.59 7.09
C GLY A 99 15.33 -1.03 6.82
N SER A 100 14.32 -1.88 6.91
CA SER A 100 12.91 -1.55 6.68
C SER A 100 12.06 -2.17 7.78
N SER A 101 11.18 -1.36 8.38
CA SER A 101 10.15 -1.83 9.32
C SER A 101 8.77 -1.93 8.68
N ALA A 102 8.62 -1.46 7.44
CA ALA A 102 7.36 -1.51 6.70
C ALA A 102 7.25 -2.83 5.92
N PRO A 103 6.06 -3.46 5.87
CA PRO A 103 5.81 -4.57 4.95
C PRO A 103 6.07 -4.16 3.50
N ALA A 104 6.69 -5.05 2.73
CA ALA A 104 6.82 -4.87 1.29
C ALA A 104 5.44 -4.93 0.63
N LEU A 105 5.22 -4.10 -0.39
CA LEU A 105 4.04 -4.20 -1.25
C LEU A 105 4.39 -5.00 -2.49
N PHE A 106 3.47 -5.86 -2.94
CA PHE A 106 3.57 -6.57 -4.21
C PHE A 106 2.44 -6.11 -5.10
N VAL A 107 2.75 -5.49 -6.23
CA VAL A 107 1.76 -4.94 -7.15
C VAL A 107 2.16 -5.28 -8.57
N ASP A 108 1.35 -6.09 -9.24
CA ASP A 108 1.45 -6.34 -10.67
C ASP A 108 2.86 -6.80 -11.12
N GLY A 109 3.52 -7.63 -10.29
CA GLY A 109 4.86 -8.18 -10.53
C GLY A 109 6.03 -7.35 -9.98
N ILE A 110 5.75 -6.23 -9.32
CA ILE A 110 6.77 -5.36 -8.74
C ILE A 110 6.67 -5.38 -7.21
N ILE A 111 7.83 -5.51 -6.55
CA ILE A 111 7.96 -5.39 -5.11
C ILE A 111 8.45 -3.99 -4.77
N TYR A 112 7.70 -3.28 -3.92
CA TYR A 112 8.08 -1.96 -3.41
C TYR A 112 8.45 -2.04 -1.94
N ILE A 113 9.61 -1.49 -1.59
CA ILE A 113 10.16 -1.54 -0.23
C ILE A 113 10.55 -0.14 0.20
N ALA A 114 9.89 0.36 1.24
CA ALA A 114 10.28 1.60 1.90
C ALA A 114 11.24 1.29 3.04
N LYS A 115 12.40 1.94 3.03
CA LYS A 115 13.40 1.85 4.09
C LYS A 115 13.11 2.84 5.21
N ASN A 116 13.71 2.58 6.37
CA ASN A 116 13.57 3.41 7.56
C ASN A 116 14.15 4.83 7.38
N ASP A 117 15.11 4.99 6.47
CA ASP A 117 15.65 6.28 6.03
C ASP A 117 14.74 7.03 5.06
N LYS A 118 13.55 6.50 4.72
CA LYS A 118 12.58 7.03 3.74
C LYS A 118 12.97 6.88 2.27
N SER A 119 14.06 6.16 1.97
CA SER A 119 14.32 5.72 0.60
C SER A 119 13.39 4.57 0.19
N VAL A 120 13.17 4.39 -1.11
CA VAL A 120 12.29 3.40 -1.68
C VAL A 120 13.00 2.66 -2.81
N HIS A 121 12.85 1.33 -2.81
CA HIS A 121 13.26 0.46 -3.90
C HIS A 121 12.02 -0.09 -4.60
N ALA A 122 12.08 -0.16 -5.93
CA ALA A 122 11.23 -1.04 -6.73
C ALA A 122 12.06 -2.16 -7.32
N ILE A 123 11.57 -3.38 -7.18
CA ILE A 123 12.30 -4.61 -7.49
C ILE A 123 11.38 -5.47 -8.36
N ASP A 124 11.93 -6.02 -9.43
CA ASP A 124 11.24 -7.04 -10.21
C ASP A 124 11.06 -8.30 -9.35
N ALA A 125 9.81 -8.75 -9.18
CA ALA A 125 9.53 -9.84 -8.25
C ALA A 125 10.01 -11.22 -8.75
N GLU A 126 10.14 -11.39 -10.06
CA GLU A 126 10.59 -12.64 -10.66
C GLU A 126 12.11 -12.78 -10.55
N THR A 127 12.84 -11.72 -10.90
CA THR A 127 14.31 -11.76 -10.99
C THR A 127 15.03 -11.27 -9.74
N GLY A 128 14.38 -10.43 -8.92
CA GLY A 128 15.01 -9.75 -7.79
C GLY A 128 15.91 -8.57 -8.20
N GLU A 129 15.87 -8.13 -9.46
CA GLU A 129 16.64 -6.99 -9.95
C GLU A 129 15.97 -5.66 -9.57
N GLU A 130 16.78 -4.65 -9.21
CA GLU A 130 16.29 -3.29 -8.96
C GLU A 130 15.82 -2.64 -10.26
N ILE A 131 14.55 -2.22 -10.28
CA ILE A 131 13.98 -1.43 -11.37
C ILE A 131 14.35 0.04 -11.19
N TRP A 132 14.15 0.56 -9.97
CA TRP A 132 14.53 1.91 -9.60
C TRP A 132 14.77 2.05 -8.09
N PHE A 133 15.51 3.10 -7.72
CA PHE A 133 15.77 3.54 -6.35
C PHE A 133 15.53 5.04 -6.23
N ASN A 134 14.82 5.47 -5.17
CA ASN A 134 14.65 6.87 -4.82
C ASN A 134 15.04 7.11 -3.36
N ASP A 135 15.84 8.13 -3.12
CA ASP A 135 16.25 8.59 -1.78
C ASP A 135 16.00 10.08 -1.56
N GLU A 136 15.14 10.71 -2.37
CA GLU A 136 14.87 12.15 -2.26
C GLU A 136 14.30 12.52 -0.89
N LEU A 137 13.40 11.70 -0.35
CA LEU A 137 12.83 11.90 0.99
C LEU A 137 13.81 11.58 2.14
N SER A 138 14.90 10.84 1.86
CA SER A 138 15.94 10.55 2.86
C SER A 138 16.89 11.73 3.06
N LYS A 139 17.12 12.51 2.00
CA LYS A 139 17.96 13.72 1.96
C LYS A 139 17.36 14.93 2.68
N ASN A 140 16.34 14.70 3.51
CA ASN A 140 15.59 15.71 4.26
C ASN A 140 16.53 16.80 4.81
N PRO A 141 16.17 18.10 4.73
CA PRO A 141 16.99 19.19 5.23
C PRO A 141 17.45 18.94 6.66
N ASP A 142 18.59 19.52 7.05
CA ASP A 142 19.12 19.44 8.42
C ASP A 142 17.98 19.50 9.45
N PHE A 143 17.69 18.35 10.07
CA PHE A 143 16.52 18.21 10.94
C PHE A 143 16.60 19.17 12.13
N ASN A 144 17.80 19.62 12.50
CA ASN A 144 17.97 20.66 13.52
C ASN A 144 17.40 22.01 13.07
N THR A 145 17.56 22.35 11.79
CA THR A 145 16.97 23.55 11.19
C THR A 145 15.44 23.45 11.20
N LEU A 146 14.88 22.29 10.81
CA LEU A 146 13.43 22.06 10.87
C LEU A 146 12.88 22.12 12.30
N VAL A 147 13.57 21.57 13.30
CA VAL A 147 13.15 21.65 14.71
C VAL A 147 13.28 23.07 15.24
N ALA A 148 14.25 23.86 14.79
CA ALA A 148 14.37 25.27 15.17
C ALA A 148 13.19 26.11 14.67
N GLU A 149 12.70 25.83 13.47
CA GLU A 149 11.53 26.49 12.87
C GLU A 149 10.21 25.93 13.41
N PHE A 150 10.13 24.60 13.59
CA PHE A 150 8.96 23.86 14.06
C PHE A 150 9.30 23.02 15.31
N PRO A 151 9.33 23.62 16.52
CA PRO A 151 9.76 22.94 17.74
C PRO A 151 8.98 21.67 18.10
N TYR A 152 7.73 21.54 17.63
CA TYR A 152 6.92 20.34 17.85
C TYR A 152 7.43 19.10 17.10
N LEU A 153 8.36 19.26 16.14
CA LEU A 153 9.04 18.15 15.47
C LEU A 153 10.17 17.54 16.32
N GLN A 154 10.43 18.05 17.52
CA GLN A 154 11.48 17.52 18.37
C GLN A 154 11.24 16.02 18.67
N GLY A 155 12.24 15.20 18.34
CA GLY A 155 12.17 13.73 18.53
C GLY A 155 11.29 13.00 17.52
N SER A 156 10.77 13.69 16.50
CA SER A 156 9.76 13.14 15.60
C SER A 156 10.28 12.63 14.25
N ARG A 157 11.60 12.58 14.03
CA ARG A 157 12.16 12.14 12.74
C ARG A 157 11.75 10.71 12.38
N GLY A 158 11.62 9.86 13.41
CA GLY A 158 11.06 8.51 13.30
C GLY A 158 11.72 7.62 12.24
N HIS A 159 11.09 6.48 11.99
CA HIS A 159 11.36 5.61 10.85
C HIS A 159 10.04 5.27 10.15
N VAL A 160 10.11 4.53 9.05
CA VAL A 160 8.94 4.16 8.25
C VAL A 160 8.31 2.89 8.80
N HIS A 161 7.04 2.95 9.17
CA HIS A 161 6.25 1.79 9.63
C HIS A 161 5.29 1.26 8.55
N ALA A 162 4.96 2.08 7.56
CA ALA A 162 3.97 1.73 6.56
C ALA A 162 4.23 2.40 5.22
N MET A 163 3.83 1.71 4.15
CA MET A 163 3.64 2.25 2.82
C MET A 163 2.32 1.72 2.27
N ASN A 164 1.55 2.58 1.60
CA ASN A 164 0.32 2.20 0.93
C ASN A 164 0.39 2.57 -0.55
N TYR A 165 -0.19 1.72 -1.38
CA TYR A 165 -0.35 1.98 -2.80
C TYR A 165 -1.72 2.56 -3.11
N TYR A 166 -1.74 3.67 -3.87
CA TYR A 166 -2.95 4.35 -4.32
C TYR A 166 -3.10 4.14 -5.83
N ARG A 167 -3.73 3.03 -6.20
CA ARG A 167 -3.87 2.55 -7.58
C ARG A 167 -4.41 3.57 -8.57
N GLN A 168 -5.40 4.37 -8.17
CA GLN A 168 -6.02 5.37 -9.03
C GLN A 168 -5.04 6.47 -9.50
N PHE A 169 -3.94 6.66 -8.77
CA PHE A 169 -2.95 7.70 -9.07
C PHE A 169 -1.57 7.14 -9.43
N GLY A 170 -1.33 5.86 -9.20
CA GLY A 170 0.01 5.29 -9.36
C GLY A 170 0.98 5.79 -8.29
N TRP A 171 0.52 6.00 -7.04
CA TRP A 171 1.34 6.57 -5.97
C TRP A 171 1.62 5.59 -4.85
N LEU A 172 2.84 5.68 -4.32
CA LEU A 172 3.24 5.14 -3.03
C LEU A 172 3.27 6.27 -2.02
N ILE A 173 2.57 6.09 -0.89
CA ILE A 173 2.58 7.04 0.21
C ILE A 173 3.00 6.31 1.47
N MET A 174 4.11 6.75 2.05
CA MET A 174 4.67 6.16 3.26
C MET A 174 4.31 6.97 4.51
N SER A 175 4.33 6.30 5.66
CA SER A 175 4.34 6.99 6.95
C SER A 175 5.59 7.87 7.03
N SER A 176 5.42 9.14 7.41
CA SER A 176 6.53 10.07 7.57
C SER A 176 6.51 10.71 8.97
N ILE A 177 7.35 11.74 9.15
CA ILE A 177 7.35 12.57 10.35
C ILE A 177 5.99 13.29 10.47
N PRO A 178 5.60 13.73 11.69
CA PRO A 178 4.41 14.54 11.86
C PRO A 178 4.40 15.72 10.90
N CYS A 179 3.24 16.04 10.36
CA CYS A 179 3.05 17.17 9.46
C CYS A 179 3.85 17.09 8.16
N TRP A 180 4.21 15.88 7.72
CA TRP A 180 4.87 15.67 6.44
C TRP A 180 4.19 14.54 5.68
N LEU A 181 3.82 14.79 4.44
CA LEU A 181 3.28 13.77 3.55
C LEU A 181 3.89 13.92 2.16
N ALA A 182 4.27 12.81 1.55
CA ALA A 182 4.82 12.79 0.21
C ALA A 182 4.32 11.56 -0.54
N ALA A 183 4.24 11.69 -1.86
CA ALA A 183 3.93 10.59 -2.76
C ALA A 183 5.05 10.36 -3.76
N THR A 184 5.35 9.09 -4.00
CA THR A 184 6.31 8.63 -5.02
C THR A 184 5.56 7.97 -6.16
N ASN A 185 5.89 8.29 -7.41
CA ASN A 185 5.34 7.64 -8.59
C ASN A 185 5.85 6.20 -8.70
N ILE A 186 4.95 5.24 -8.95
CA ILE A 186 5.33 3.82 -9.09
C ILE A 186 6.15 3.52 -10.35
N GLU A 187 5.99 4.35 -11.39
CA GLU A 187 6.54 4.11 -12.72
C GLU A 187 8.06 4.31 -12.75
N ASP A 188 8.54 5.37 -12.12
CA ASP A 188 9.93 5.81 -12.20
C ASP A 188 10.56 6.15 -10.84
N GLY A 189 9.78 6.04 -9.76
CA GLY A 189 10.23 6.40 -8.42
C GLY A 189 10.35 7.89 -8.16
N SER A 190 9.92 8.78 -9.07
CA SER A 190 10.01 10.24 -8.87
C SER A 190 9.03 10.74 -7.80
N LEU A 191 9.36 11.85 -7.13
CA LEU A 191 8.44 12.52 -6.20
C LEU A 191 7.26 13.12 -6.99
N ALA A 192 6.05 12.64 -6.73
CA ALA A 192 4.82 13.15 -7.34
C ALA A 192 4.38 14.46 -6.69
N TRP A 193 4.46 14.53 -5.36
CA TRP A 193 4.19 15.72 -4.57
C TRP A 193 4.72 15.54 -3.15
N GLU A 194 4.86 16.67 -2.47
CA GLU A 194 5.28 16.76 -1.07
C GLU A 194 4.55 17.92 -0.39
N MET A 195 4.15 17.69 0.85
CA MET A 195 3.52 18.68 1.72
C MET A 195 4.25 18.64 3.06
N GLY A 196 4.91 19.73 3.40
CA GLY A 196 5.66 19.88 4.64
C GLY A 196 4.83 20.49 5.78
N PRO A 197 5.50 20.73 6.93
CA PRO A 197 4.86 21.26 8.14
C PRO A 197 4.15 22.60 7.92
N GLU A 198 4.70 23.45 7.05
CA GLU A 198 4.14 24.75 6.68
C GLU A 198 2.74 24.64 6.05
N ILE A 199 2.48 23.57 5.28
CA ILE A 199 1.17 23.32 4.67
C ILE A 199 0.25 22.56 5.63
N LEU A 200 0.77 21.52 6.28
CA LEU A 200 -0.07 20.55 7.00
C LEU A 200 -0.39 20.95 8.44
N CYS A 201 0.51 21.68 9.10
CA CYS A 201 0.37 22.06 10.51
C CYS A 201 0.51 23.57 10.74
N GLY A 202 0.96 24.32 9.74
CA GLY A 202 1.13 25.76 9.82
C GLY A 202 2.33 26.17 10.67
N THR A 203 2.47 27.50 10.80
CA THR A 203 3.44 28.17 11.68
C THR A 203 2.85 28.45 13.05
#